data_AF-A0A2U1N788-F1
#
_entry.id   AF-A0A2U1N788-F1
#
_cell.length_a   1.000
_cell.length_b   1.000
_cell.length_c   1.000
_cell.angle_alpha   90.00
_cell.angle_beta   90.00
_cell.angle_gamma   90.00
#
_symmetry.space_group_name_H-M   'P 1'
#
loop_
_entity.id
_entity.type
_entity.pdbx_description
1 polymer ?
#
loop_
_entity_poly.entity_id
_entity_poly.type
_entity_poly.pdbx_seq_one_letter_code
_entity_poly.pdbx_strand_id
1 'polypeptide(L)'
;MKCKPPSFKGSTEPLDCLRWILKMEQTFDSGEFTEPQMVKYAIRMLDGEALEWWNSVSLALSRTSRDNMTWDAFSNKIRTKYCGPGAVQRIERKFLSLQKGNMSIDKYNTAFTEKLQFAMRLCPDEKSKVDCYVQGIPYEYRTAVRIKNTLEEAMNASKVVEDDLIAKDGKSG
;
A
#
# COMPACT_ATOMS: atom_id res chain seq x y z
N MET A 1 16.51 -8.85 15.96
CA MET A 1 15.54 -8.89 14.84
C MET A 1 16.26 -9.42 13.60
N LYS A 2 15.82 -10.55 13.04
CA LYS A 2 16.32 -11.03 11.74
C LYS A 2 15.56 -10.27 10.66
N CYS A 3 16.11 -9.17 10.15
CA CYS A 3 15.65 -8.56 8.90
C CYS A 3 16.00 -9.53 7.77
N LYS A 4 15.16 -10.55 7.55
CA LYS A 4 15.26 -11.35 6.33
C LYS A 4 14.78 -10.42 5.22
N PRO A 5 15.64 -10.06 4.27
CA PRO A 5 15.24 -9.11 3.25
C PRO A 5 14.08 -9.68 2.42
N PRO A 6 13.16 -8.83 1.94
CA PRO A 6 11.93 -9.28 1.31
C PRO A 6 12.23 -9.90 -0.06
N SER A 7 12.11 -11.22 -0.20
CA SER A 7 12.29 -11.91 -1.48
C SER A 7 11.01 -11.83 -2.32
N PHE A 8 11.16 -11.71 -3.64
CA PHE A 8 10.05 -11.68 -4.59
C PHE A 8 10.23 -12.74 -5.67
N LYS A 9 9.31 -13.71 -5.69
CA LYS A 9 9.33 -14.83 -6.65
C LYS A 9 8.59 -14.56 -7.96
N GLY A 10 7.91 -13.42 -8.05
CA GLY A 10 6.81 -13.21 -9.00
C GLY A 10 5.47 -13.48 -8.32
N SER A 11 4.40 -12.81 -8.76
CA SER A 11 3.03 -13.05 -8.28
C SER A 11 2.02 -12.73 -9.37
N THR A 12 0.91 -13.48 -9.40
CA THR A 12 -0.27 -13.15 -10.21
C THR A 12 -1.13 -12.06 -9.56
N GLU A 13 -0.95 -11.80 -8.26
CA GLU A 13 -1.64 -10.77 -7.52
C GLU A 13 -0.83 -9.46 -7.54
N PRO A 14 -1.33 -8.40 -8.19
CA PRO A 14 -0.58 -7.15 -8.33
C PRO A 14 -0.21 -6.48 -7.00
N LEU A 15 -1.01 -6.71 -5.95
CA LEU A 15 -0.74 -6.16 -4.63
C LEU A 15 0.56 -6.69 -4.02
N ASP A 16 0.95 -7.93 -4.31
CA ASP A 16 2.18 -8.50 -3.76
C ASP A 16 3.42 -7.83 -4.36
N CYS A 17 3.36 -7.55 -5.67
CA CYS A 17 4.40 -6.79 -6.35
C CYS A 17 4.52 -5.37 -5.76
N LEU A 18 3.41 -4.65 -5.58
CA LEU A 18 3.45 -3.31 -5.00
C LEU A 18 3.92 -3.32 -3.54
N ARG A 19 3.49 -4.29 -2.73
CA ARG A 19 3.98 -4.48 -1.35
C ARG A 19 5.48 -4.74 -1.31
N TRP A 20 5.99 -5.54 -2.26
CA TRP A 20 7.41 -5.80 -2.34
C TRP A 20 8.19 -4.51 -2.64
N ILE A 21 7.78 -3.76 -3.67
CA ILE A 21 8.40 -2.47 -4.02
C ILE A 21 8.41 -1.52 -2.83
N LEU A 22 7.28 -1.37 -2.14
CA LEU A 22 7.17 -0.48 -0.98
C LEU A 22 8.13 -0.89 0.16
N LYS A 23 8.27 -2.20 0.42
CA LYS A 23 9.23 -2.69 1.43
C LYS A 23 10.68 -2.42 1.02
N MET A 24 10.98 -2.45 -0.28
CA MET A 24 12.30 -2.09 -0.79
C MET A 24 12.56 -0.60 -0.58
N GLU A 25 11.61 0.27 -0.93
CA GLU A 25 11.68 1.72 -0.69
C GLU A 25 11.92 2.03 0.80
N GLN A 26 11.14 1.43 1.70
CA GLN A 26 11.36 1.56 3.15
C GLN A 26 12.73 1.07 3.62
N THR A 27 13.28 0.04 2.99
CA THR A 27 14.64 -0.45 3.28
C THR A 27 15.66 0.59 2.85
N PHE A 28 15.45 1.23 1.71
CA PHE A 28 16.34 2.26 1.18
C PHE A 28 16.26 3.57 1.96
N ASP A 29 15.08 3.97 2.43
CA ASP A 29 14.89 5.17 3.28
C ASP A 29 15.67 5.07 4.60
N SER A 30 15.94 3.85 5.08
CA SER A 30 16.65 3.61 6.34
C SER A 30 18.18 3.74 6.24
N GLY A 31 18.74 3.97 5.04
CA GLY A 31 20.19 4.03 4.84
C GLY A 31 20.62 4.86 3.64
N GLU A 32 21.92 5.02 3.46
CA GLU A 32 22.49 5.77 2.34
C GLU A 32 22.73 4.83 1.14
N PHE A 33 21.71 4.63 0.31
CA PHE A 33 21.85 3.89 -0.95
C PHE A 33 21.93 4.85 -2.14
N THR A 34 22.90 4.64 -3.02
CA THR A 34 22.87 5.21 -4.37
C THR A 34 21.89 4.44 -5.25
N GLU A 35 21.37 5.09 -6.29
CA GLU A 35 20.47 4.48 -7.29
C GLU A 35 20.97 3.10 -7.81
N PRO A 36 22.24 2.93 -8.25
CA PRO A 36 22.74 1.62 -8.66
C PRO A 36 22.81 0.59 -7.53
N GLN A 37 23.07 1.02 -6.28
CA GLN A 37 23.08 0.11 -5.13
C GLN A 37 21.67 -0.38 -4.80
N MET A 38 20.66 0.49 -4.87
CA MET A 38 19.25 0.11 -4.69
C MET A 38 18.85 -0.97 -5.71
N VAL A 39 19.15 -0.74 -6.99
CA VAL A 39 18.84 -1.70 -8.07
C VAL A 39 19.57 -3.02 -7.88
N LYS A 40 20.88 -2.99 -7.61
CA LYS A 40 21.66 -4.23 -7.36
C LYS A 40 21.13 -5.01 -6.16
N TYR A 41 20.75 -4.32 -5.09
CA TYR A 41 20.16 -4.95 -3.92
C TYR A 41 18.80 -5.58 -4.26
N ALA A 42 17.93 -4.87 -4.97
CA ALA A 42 16.63 -5.38 -5.38
C ALA A 42 16.70 -6.60 -6.30
N ILE A 43 17.64 -6.62 -7.25
CA ILE A 43 17.88 -7.77 -8.13
C ILE A 43 18.25 -9.01 -7.30
N ARG A 44 19.08 -8.85 -6.26
CA ARG A 44 19.45 -9.96 -5.35
C ARG A 44 18.28 -10.49 -4.52
N MET A 45 17.21 -9.70 -4.43
CA MET A 45 15.98 -10.08 -3.75
C MET A 45 14.94 -10.73 -4.66
N LEU A 46 15.16 -10.70 -5.98
CA LEU A 46 14.39 -11.54 -6.89
C LEU A 46 14.76 -13.00 -6.70
N ASP A 47 13.77 -13.87 -6.82
CA ASP A 47 13.90 -15.32 -6.74
C ASP A 47 12.93 -15.95 -7.75
N GLY A 48 13.03 -17.26 -7.98
CA GLY A 48 12.14 -18.02 -8.87
C GLY A 48 11.89 -17.35 -10.24
N GLU A 49 10.62 -17.31 -10.66
CA GLU A 49 10.19 -16.77 -11.96
C GLU A 49 10.62 -15.30 -12.14
N ALA A 50 10.58 -14.49 -11.08
CA ALA A 50 10.98 -13.09 -11.17
C ALA A 50 12.47 -12.92 -11.48
N LEU A 51 13.33 -13.77 -10.91
CA LEU A 51 14.76 -13.76 -11.22
C LEU A 51 15.03 -14.26 -12.65
N GLU A 52 14.38 -15.33 -13.08
CA GLU A 52 14.51 -15.88 -14.44
C GLU A 52 14.08 -14.87 -15.50
N TRP A 53 12.95 -14.20 -15.28
CA TRP A 53 12.47 -13.12 -16.13
C TRP A 53 13.48 -11.95 -16.16
N TRP A 54 13.97 -11.52 -14.99
CA TRP A 54 14.92 -10.41 -14.93
C TRP A 54 16.22 -10.73 -15.67
N ASN A 55 16.76 -11.95 -15.51
CA ASN A 55 17.95 -12.38 -16.23
C ASN A 55 17.76 -12.26 -17.74
N SER A 56 16.61 -12.70 -18.25
CA SER A 56 16.26 -12.57 -19.68
C SER A 56 16.19 -11.11 -20.15
N VAL A 57 15.55 -10.23 -19.37
CA VAL A 57 15.48 -8.78 -19.66
C VAL A 57 16.87 -8.13 -19.61
N SER A 58 17.70 -8.55 -18.65
CA SER A 58 19.03 -7.99 -18.41
C SER A 58 19.99 -8.24 -19.58
N LEU A 59 19.83 -9.36 -20.29
CA LEU A 59 20.62 -9.71 -21.47
C LEU A 59 20.36 -8.79 -22.65
N ALA A 60 19.15 -8.26 -22.77
CA ALA A 60 18.78 -7.30 -23.81
C ALA A 60 19.25 -5.86 -23.49
N LEU A 61 19.73 -5.60 -22.27
CA LEU A 61 20.18 -4.28 -21.85
C LEU A 61 21.69 -4.11 -22.06
N SER A 62 22.08 -2.94 -22.58
CA SER A 62 23.49 -2.56 -22.64
C SER A 62 24.11 -2.54 -21.23
N ARG A 63 25.43 -2.74 -21.14
CA ARG A 63 26.16 -2.68 -19.88
C ARG A 63 25.95 -1.33 -19.18
N THR A 64 26.07 -0.23 -19.92
CA THR A 64 25.84 1.13 -19.41
C THR A 64 24.42 1.31 -18.88
N SER A 65 23.40 0.77 -19.58
CA SER A 65 22.01 0.84 -19.14
C SER A 65 21.75 0.03 -17.86
N ARG A 66 22.46 -1.09 -17.66
CA ARG A 66 22.37 -1.87 -16.41
C ARG A 66 23.07 -1.19 -15.25
N ASP A 67 24.28 -0.68 -15.47
CA ASP A 67 25.12 -0.11 -14.41
C ASP A 67 24.57 1.24 -13.90
N ASN A 68 23.86 1.99 -14.74
CA ASN A 68 23.28 3.30 -14.42
C ASN A 68 21.75 3.28 -14.26
N MET A 69 21.14 2.10 -14.13
CA MET A 69 19.69 2.01 -13.96
C MET A 69 19.27 2.65 -12.63
N THR A 70 18.25 3.50 -12.68
CA THR A 70 17.62 4.05 -11.48
C THR A 70 16.62 3.07 -10.88
N TRP A 71 16.35 3.20 -9.60
CA TRP A 71 15.30 2.50 -8.87
C TRP A 71 13.94 2.69 -9.53
N ASP A 72 13.60 3.91 -9.95
CA ASP A 72 12.34 4.18 -10.67
C ASP A 72 12.25 3.35 -11.97
N ALA A 73 13.31 3.35 -12.79
CA ALA A 73 13.33 2.58 -14.03
C ALA A 73 13.23 1.07 -13.79
N PHE A 74 13.92 0.55 -12.77
CA PHE A 74 13.86 -0.85 -12.38
C PHE A 74 12.47 -1.24 -11.86
N SER A 75 11.95 -0.50 -10.88
CA SER A 75 10.64 -0.75 -10.27
C SER A 75 9.50 -0.63 -11.29
N ASN A 76 9.61 0.26 -12.27
CA ASN A 76 8.65 0.36 -13.38
C ASN A 76 8.67 -0.88 -14.29
N LYS A 77 9.83 -1.51 -14.53
CA LYS A 77 9.88 -2.79 -15.25
C LYS A 77 9.18 -3.91 -14.48
N ILE A 78 9.42 -3.98 -13.17
CA ILE A 78 8.76 -4.94 -12.27
C ILE A 78 7.23 -4.71 -12.27
N ARG A 79 6.76 -3.47 -12.08
CA ARG A 79 5.34 -3.10 -12.15
C ARG A 79 4.74 -3.46 -13.51
N THR A 80 5.43 -3.20 -14.61
CA THR A 80 4.91 -3.52 -15.95
C THR A 80 4.72 -5.03 -16.14
N LYS A 81 5.65 -5.84 -15.62
CA LYS A 81 5.57 -7.31 -15.72
C LYS A 81 4.52 -7.91 -14.79
N TYR A 82 4.42 -7.45 -13.54
CA TYR A 82 3.64 -8.12 -12.48
C TYR A 82 2.39 -7.35 -12.01
N CYS A 83 2.28 -6.06 -12.30
CA CYS A 83 1.11 -5.22 -11.99
C CYS A 83 0.34 -4.83 -13.25
N GLY A 84 0.03 -5.78 -14.13
CA GLY A 84 -0.50 -5.54 -15.49
C GLY A 84 -1.57 -4.44 -15.63
N PRO A 85 -1.82 -3.91 -16.84
CA PRO A 85 -2.31 -2.54 -17.09
C PRO A 85 -3.57 -2.04 -16.33
N GLY A 86 -4.41 -2.93 -15.83
CA GLY A 86 -5.61 -2.62 -15.03
C GLY A 86 -5.46 -2.82 -13.51
N ALA A 87 -4.28 -3.17 -13.02
CA ALA A 87 -4.05 -3.55 -11.63
C ALA A 87 -4.27 -2.39 -10.67
N VAL A 88 -3.71 -1.22 -10.99
CA VAL A 88 -3.85 -0.01 -10.18
C VAL A 88 -5.32 0.36 -10.07
N GLN A 89 -6.08 0.37 -11.18
CA GLN A 89 -7.51 0.66 -11.17
C GLN A 89 -8.32 -0.40 -10.42
N ARG A 90 -7.90 -1.68 -10.42
CA ARG A 90 -8.55 -2.71 -9.58
C ARG A 90 -8.29 -2.47 -8.10
N ILE A 91 -7.08 -2.05 -7.73
CA ILE A 91 -6.72 -1.75 -6.34
C ILE A 91 -7.46 -0.51 -5.85
N GLU A 92 -7.46 0.56 -6.65
CA GLU A 92 -8.21 1.78 -6.44
C GLU A 92 -9.71 1.49 -6.27
N ARG A 93 -10.32 0.65 -7.12
CA ARG A 93 -11.72 0.21 -6.95
C ARG A 93 -11.95 -0.56 -5.66
N LYS A 94 -11.06 -1.51 -5.31
CA LYS A 94 -11.14 -2.27 -4.05
C LYS A 94 -11.01 -1.36 -2.83
N PHE A 95 -10.23 -0.28 -2.93
CA PHE A 95 -10.10 0.72 -1.88
C PHE A 95 -11.38 1.55 -1.75
N LEU A 96 -11.93 2.07 -2.85
CA LEU A 96 -13.17 2.84 -2.85
C LEU A 96 -14.39 2.02 -2.40
N SER A 97 -14.37 0.70 -2.63
CA SER A 97 -15.41 -0.21 -2.15
C SER A 97 -15.20 -0.69 -0.71
N LEU A 98 -14.16 -0.24 0.00
CA LEU A 98 -13.93 -0.66 1.37
C LEU A 98 -15.04 -0.10 2.28
N GLN A 99 -15.71 -0.99 3.00
CA GLN A 99 -16.77 -0.65 3.93
C GLN A 99 -16.42 -1.23 5.31
N LYS A 100 -16.74 -0.52 6.39
CA LYS A 100 -16.64 -1.04 7.77
C LYS A 100 -17.44 -2.33 7.89
N GLY A 101 -18.66 -2.35 7.36
CA GLY A 101 -19.57 -3.48 7.49
C GLY A 101 -19.68 -3.93 8.95
N ASN A 102 -19.48 -5.23 9.19
CA ASN A 102 -19.50 -5.83 10.52
C ASN A 102 -18.14 -5.82 11.23
N MET A 103 -17.12 -5.15 10.67
CA MET A 103 -15.82 -5.01 11.34
C MET A 103 -15.94 -4.03 12.51
N SER A 104 -15.12 -4.24 13.54
CA SER A 104 -14.82 -3.17 14.49
C SER A 104 -14.12 -2.03 13.78
N ILE A 105 -14.19 -0.83 14.35
CA ILE A 105 -13.55 0.34 13.77
C ILE A 105 -12.03 0.21 13.71
N ASP A 106 -11.42 -0.49 14.66
CA ASP A 106 -10.00 -0.80 14.63
C ASP A 106 -9.61 -1.66 13.42
N LYS A 107 -10.38 -2.73 13.15
CA LYS A 107 -10.15 -3.58 11.97
C LYS A 107 -10.35 -2.80 10.67
N TYR A 108 -11.35 -1.93 10.63
CA TYR A 108 -11.57 -1.04 9.48
C TYR A 108 -10.42 -0.05 9.29
N ASN A 109 -9.92 0.57 10.37
CA ASN A 109 -8.78 1.49 10.33
C ASN A 109 -7.53 0.81 9.79
N THR A 110 -7.21 -0.40 10.27
CA THR A 110 -6.10 -1.20 9.74
C THR A 110 -6.27 -1.48 8.25
N ALA A 111 -7.44 -1.98 7.84
CA ALA A 111 -7.71 -2.29 6.43
C ALA A 111 -7.67 -1.06 5.52
N PHE A 112 -8.12 0.10 6.02
CA PHE A 112 -8.10 1.36 5.30
C PHE A 112 -6.66 1.82 5.05
N THR A 113 -5.83 1.89 6.08
CA THR A 113 -4.42 2.32 5.98
C THR A 113 -3.61 1.37 5.09
N GLU A 114 -3.81 0.06 5.21
CA GLU A 114 -3.15 -0.93 4.37
C GLU A 114 -3.49 -0.80 2.89
N LYS A 115 -4.68 -0.31 2.54
CA LYS A 115 -5.10 -0.11 1.14
C LYS A 115 -4.75 1.30 0.64
N LEU A 116 -4.81 2.29 1.52
CA LEU A 116 -4.50 3.69 1.21
C LEU A 116 -3.09 3.83 0.61
N GLN A 117 -2.10 3.09 1.12
CA GLN A 117 -0.73 3.11 0.58
C GLN A 117 -0.64 2.77 -0.91
N PHE A 118 -1.61 2.03 -1.46
CA PHE A 118 -1.68 1.68 -2.89
C PHE A 118 -2.69 2.51 -3.68
N ALA A 119 -3.37 3.45 -3.02
CA ALA A 119 -4.40 4.32 -3.59
C ALA A 119 -4.13 5.80 -3.28
N MET A 120 -2.89 6.17 -2.93
CA MET A 120 -2.52 7.54 -2.55
C MET A 120 -2.88 8.58 -3.63
N ARG A 121 -2.92 8.18 -4.90
CA ARG A 121 -3.38 9.04 -6.00
C ARG A 121 -4.84 9.50 -5.86
N LEU A 122 -5.69 8.68 -5.23
CA LEU A 122 -7.09 9.02 -4.96
C LEU A 122 -7.23 9.93 -3.72
N CYS A 123 -6.25 9.92 -2.83
CA CYS A 123 -6.26 10.67 -1.58
C CYS A 123 -4.94 11.43 -1.40
N PRO A 124 -4.65 12.43 -2.26
CA PRO A 124 -3.36 13.12 -2.28
C PRO A 124 -3.09 13.97 -1.03
N ASP A 125 -4.14 14.33 -0.28
CA ASP A 125 -4.06 15.20 0.89
C ASP A 125 -4.88 14.63 2.06
N GLU A 126 -4.69 15.17 3.27
CA GLU A 126 -5.41 14.70 4.46
C GLU A 126 -6.93 14.83 4.32
N LYS A 127 -7.41 15.88 3.65
CA LYS A 127 -8.86 16.10 3.53
C LYS A 127 -9.53 15.03 2.66
N SER A 128 -8.95 14.73 1.51
CA SER A 128 -9.40 13.66 0.62
C SER A 128 -9.28 12.27 1.26
N LYS A 129 -8.29 12.02 2.13
CA LYS A 129 -8.23 10.81 2.95
C LYS A 129 -9.42 10.70 3.91
N VAL A 130 -9.74 11.78 4.63
CA VAL A 130 -10.91 11.82 5.52
C VAL A 130 -12.20 11.60 4.72
N ASP A 131 -12.35 12.26 3.57
CA ASP A 131 -13.55 12.13 2.76
C ASP A 131 -13.73 10.70 2.21
N CYS A 132 -12.65 10.05 1.77
CA CYS A 132 -12.69 8.63 1.37
C CYS A 132 -12.98 7.70 2.56
N TYR A 133 -12.37 7.96 3.72
CA TYR A 133 -12.61 7.20 4.94
C TYR A 133 -14.08 7.24 5.35
N VAL A 134 -14.72 8.42 5.26
CA VAL A 134 -16.14 8.62 5.58
C VAL A 134 -17.09 7.87 4.63
N GLN A 135 -16.68 7.60 3.39
CA GLN A 135 -17.52 6.83 2.45
C GLN A 135 -17.69 5.37 2.85
N GLY A 136 -16.71 4.80 3.55
CA GLY A 136 -16.73 3.41 4.00
C GLY A 136 -17.36 3.19 5.37
N ILE A 137 -17.74 4.24 6.11
CA ILE A 137 -18.32 4.10 7.45
C ILE A 137 -19.84 4.35 7.48
N PRO A 138 -20.57 3.69 8.40
CA PRO A 138 -22.01 3.89 8.60
C PRO A 138 -22.38 5.33 8.98
N TYR A 139 -23.63 5.71 8.75
CA TYR A 139 -24.11 7.09 8.90
C TYR A 139 -23.88 7.67 10.30
N GLU A 140 -24.02 6.83 11.32
CA GLU A 140 -23.90 7.14 12.75
C GLU A 140 -22.54 7.74 13.10
N TYR A 141 -21.48 7.39 12.35
CA TYR A 141 -20.13 7.90 12.54
C TYR A 141 -19.85 9.20 11.77
N ARG A 142 -20.56 9.44 10.67
CA ARG A 142 -20.13 10.39 9.63
C ARG A 142 -19.99 11.81 10.12
N THR A 143 -20.90 12.29 10.95
CA THR A 143 -20.88 13.67 11.45
C THR A 143 -19.64 13.95 12.28
N ALA A 144 -19.29 13.06 13.21
CA ALA A 144 -18.13 13.21 14.09
C ALA A 144 -16.80 13.10 13.32
N VAL A 145 -16.77 12.27 12.28
CA VAL A 145 -15.57 11.96 11.50
C VAL A 145 -15.31 13.01 10.41
N ARG A 146 -16.34 13.47 9.68
CA ARG A 146 -16.20 14.36 8.51
C ARG A 146 -15.63 15.75 8.84
N ILE A 147 -15.85 16.22 10.07
CA ILE A 147 -15.38 17.52 10.54
C ILE A 147 -13.88 17.55 10.87
N LYS A 148 -13.20 16.40 10.81
CA LYS A 148 -11.78 16.29 11.12
C LYS A 148 -10.90 16.72 9.95
N ASN A 149 -9.70 17.19 10.28
CA ASN A 149 -8.76 17.73 9.30
C ASN A 149 -7.71 16.70 8.89
N THR A 150 -7.45 15.69 9.74
CA THR A 150 -6.51 14.61 9.45
C THR A 150 -7.19 13.24 9.51
N LEU A 151 -6.63 12.27 8.80
CA LEU A 151 -7.07 10.88 8.84
C LEU A 151 -6.93 10.30 10.25
N GLU A 152 -5.88 10.66 10.98
CA GLU A 152 -5.67 10.21 12.35
C GLU A 152 -6.77 10.72 13.29
N GLU A 153 -7.11 12.01 13.22
CA GLU A 153 -8.22 12.58 13.99
C GLU A 153 -9.55 11.91 13.65
N ALA A 154 -9.79 11.63 12.37
CA ALA A 154 -10.97 10.95 11.87
C ALA A 154 -11.07 9.51 12.43
N MET A 155 -9.97 8.76 12.41
CA MET A 155 -9.89 7.42 12.98
C MET A 155 -10.10 7.43 14.50
N ASN A 156 -9.50 8.38 15.22
CA ASN A 156 -9.70 8.50 16.67
C ASN A 156 -11.15 8.88 17.02
N ALA A 157 -11.77 9.80 16.28
CA ALA A 157 -13.17 10.16 16.47
C ALA A 157 -14.11 8.98 16.22
N SER A 158 -13.80 8.15 15.20
CA SER A 158 -14.60 6.97 14.90
C SER A 158 -14.56 5.91 16.02
N LYS A 159 -13.44 5.81 16.75
CA LYS A 159 -13.31 4.94 17.95
C LYS A 159 -14.23 5.39 19.07
N VAL A 160 -14.21 6.69 19.38
CA VAL A 160 -15.10 7.28 20.40
C VAL A 160 -16.57 7.00 20.08
N VAL A 161 -16.98 7.15 18.82
CA VAL A 161 -18.34 6.83 18.40
C VAL A 161 -18.67 5.35 18.57
N GLU A 162 -17.74 4.44 18.24
CA GLU A 162 -17.97 2.99 18.44
C GLU A 162 -18.15 2.64 19.91
N ASP A 163 -17.32 3.20 20.80
CA ASP A 163 -17.43 2.99 22.25
C ASP A 163 -18.77 3.50 22.80
N ASP A 164 -19.22 4.67 22.36
CA ASP A 164 -20.51 5.25 22.75
C ASP A 164 -21.69 4.41 22.28
N LEU A 165 -21.62 3.82 21.09
CA LEU A 165 -22.66 2.94 20.56
C LEU A 165 -22.72 1.63 21.35
N ILE A 166 -21.57 1.00 21.63
CA ILE A 166 -21.49 -0.22 22.45
C ILE A 166 -22.04 0.04 23.85
N ALA A 167 -21.73 1.19 24.46
CA ALA A 167 -22.21 1.56 25.79
C ALA A 167 -23.74 1.79 25.83
N LYS A 168 -24.36 2.22 24.73
CA LYS A 168 -25.82 2.39 24.62
C LYS A 168 -26.54 1.06 24.46
N ASP A 169 -25.99 0.17 23.65
CA ASP A 169 -26.58 -1.16 23.41
C ASP A 169 -26.50 -2.03 24.67
N GLY A 170 -25.40 -1.95 25.42
CA GLY A 170 -25.24 -2.66 26.70
C GLY A 170 -26.10 -2.15 27.86
N LYS A 171 -26.72 -0.97 27.74
CA LYS A 171 -27.65 -0.40 28.74
C LYS A 171 -29.12 -0.70 28.43
N SER A 172 -29.41 -1.28 27.27
CA SER A 172 -30.77 -1.55 26.79
C SER A 172 -31.19 -3.02 26.97
N GLY A 173 -30.40 -3.82 27.70
CA GLY A 173 -30.63 -5.24 27.99
C GLY A 173 -30.89 -5.53 29.46
#